data_AF-A0A847ELA7-F1
#
_entry.id   AF-A0A847ELA7-F1
#
_cell.length_a   1.000
_cell.length_b   1.000
_cell.length_c   1.000
_cell.angle_alpha   90.00
_cell.angle_beta   90.00
_cell.angle_gamma   90.00
#
_symmetry.space_group_name_H-M   'P 1'
#
loop_
_entity.id
_entity.type
_entity.pdbx_description
1 polymer ?
#
loop_
_entity_poly.entity_id
_entity_poly.type
_entity_poly.pdbx_seq_one_letter_code
_entity_poly.pdbx_strand_id
1 'polypeptide(L)'
;MRLLPLCLVLLLFLAACGGQPAGADPDPTPDPIIEPDPDPEPQPDAGRIVIASHVDGERIVGDRSITFAGSVEGLTEPVSVTLTQNGAPVEVTFDGEAFAAELELQLNANRLVVTATGEGASTATAELTLEYPFADLETFQSGSLVIGQPDLESGDSGLGPGSLFGAEGATSIHQGRLYVPDFHNNRVLVFEGLPSANGAEAIFAMGQPDLYSNSRGTSATTLARPSGMASHGERLLVLEDSNSRVLIWNEPPTGPDSPADVVVGQPGFDARAWECDAAHLYLPKSLSVAGGRLVVADTSNHRVLIWNEVPRENGVLPDLVLGQATFDTCEPNDDDQNGSMDGGPTARTLDNPTGVWTDGVKLAVADRANNRVLIWSEFPTESFTPADIVLGQPDMTSRWAGVGPDRMQNPVGVTSNGNQLFVSDLDNYRVLVWNGFPDAARDADVVLGQASLEAREYVGDADPQRLTTPFGLYFHDGKLLVSDRRNNRIVVFE
;
A
#
# COMPACT_ATOMS: atom_id res chain seq x y z
N MET A 1 49.31 -17.85 -18.44
CA MET A 1 50.46 -18.77 -18.29
C MET A 1 50.13 -19.69 -17.11
N ARG A 2 50.21 -21.03 -17.32
CA ARG A 2 49.54 -22.15 -16.59
C ARG A 2 48.06 -22.29 -16.97
N LEU A 3 47.56 -23.14 -17.89
CA LEU A 3 47.82 -24.53 -18.36
C LEU A 3 47.43 -25.64 -17.37
N LEU A 4 46.24 -26.23 -17.59
CA LEU A 4 46.00 -27.68 -17.66
C LEU A 4 44.67 -27.97 -18.42
N PRO A 5 44.64 -28.91 -19.41
CA PRO A 5 43.48 -29.20 -20.27
C PRO A 5 43.00 -30.67 -20.21
N LEU A 6 42.13 -31.05 -21.18
CA LEU A 6 41.61 -32.39 -21.58
C LEU A 6 40.27 -32.83 -20.93
N CYS A 7 39.32 -33.45 -21.63
CA CYS A 7 39.39 -34.13 -22.93
C CYS A 7 38.02 -34.19 -23.63
N LEU A 8 38.05 -34.08 -24.96
CA LEU A 8 37.00 -34.38 -25.92
C LEU A 8 37.37 -35.70 -26.62
N VAL A 9 36.37 -36.38 -27.21
CA VAL A 9 36.43 -37.15 -28.48
C VAL A 9 36.02 -38.63 -28.39
N LEU A 10 34.85 -38.84 -29.00
CA LEU A 10 34.24 -39.97 -29.69
C LEU A 10 35.14 -40.59 -30.80
N LEU A 11 35.21 -41.93 -30.96
CA LEU A 11 35.06 -42.64 -32.26
C LEU A 11 35.33 -44.16 -32.21
N LEU A 12 34.60 -44.84 -33.11
CA LEU A 12 34.46 -46.26 -33.46
C LEU A 12 35.75 -47.11 -33.59
N PHE A 13 35.61 -48.46 -33.48
CA PHE A 13 36.17 -49.41 -34.45
C PHE A 13 35.46 -50.80 -34.45
N LEU A 14 35.58 -51.47 -35.61
CA LEU A 14 34.92 -52.67 -36.15
C LEU A 14 35.42 -54.06 -35.65
N ALA A 15 34.50 -55.04 -35.81
CA ALA A 15 34.62 -56.41 -36.39
C ALA A 15 35.45 -57.56 -35.76
N ALA A 16 34.79 -58.73 -35.62
CA ALA A 16 35.18 -60.08 -36.11
C ALA A 16 34.04 -61.09 -35.73
N CYS A 17 33.31 -61.80 -36.62
CA CYS A 17 33.57 -62.86 -37.62
C CYS A 17 33.59 -64.32 -37.08
N GLY A 18 32.69 -65.16 -37.63
CA GLY A 18 32.67 -66.64 -37.59
C GLY A 18 31.28 -67.21 -37.23
N GLY A 19 30.60 -68.12 -37.93
CA GLY A 19 30.81 -68.90 -39.15
C GLY A 19 29.67 -69.96 -39.25
N GLN A 20 28.98 -69.98 -40.40
CA GLN A 20 28.02 -70.92 -41.06
C GLN A 20 27.76 -72.39 -40.56
N PRO A 21 26.77 -73.18 -41.11
CA PRO A 21 25.68 -72.87 -42.07
C PRO A 21 24.28 -73.59 -41.88
N ALA A 22 23.31 -73.07 -42.65
CA ALA A 22 22.24 -73.73 -43.47
C ALA A 22 21.09 -74.57 -42.86
N GLY A 23 19.86 -74.06 -43.09
CA GLY A 23 18.62 -74.81 -43.29
C GLY A 23 17.61 -73.91 -44.01
N ALA A 24 17.11 -74.34 -45.17
CA ALA A 24 16.25 -73.57 -46.08
C ALA A 24 14.79 -73.51 -45.63
N ASP A 25 14.11 -72.39 -45.89
CA ASP A 25 12.65 -72.26 -45.88
C ASP A 25 12.22 -71.29 -47.00
N PRO A 26 11.07 -71.50 -47.69
CA PRO A 26 10.73 -70.81 -48.92
C PRO A 26 10.11 -69.44 -48.68
N ASP A 27 10.45 -68.54 -49.59
CA ASP A 27 9.87 -67.24 -49.95
C ASP A 27 8.55 -66.83 -49.26
N PRO A 28 8.53 -65.79 -48.40
CA PRO A 28 7.30 -65.15 -47.97
C PRO A 28 6.83 -64.16 -49.04
N THR A 29 5.57 -64.29 -49.46
CA THR A 29 4.86 -63.31 -50.30
C THR A 29 4.97 -61.90 -49.72
N PRO A 30 5.14 -60.84 -50.53
CA PRO A 30 5.28 -59.47 -50.02
C PRO A 30 3.97 -59.01 -49.37
N ASP A 31 4.07 -58.47 -48.16
CA ASP A 31 2.98 -57.83 -47.44
C ASP A 31 2.46 -56.61 -48.21
N PRO A 32 1.15 -56.30 -48.14
CA PRO A 32 0.58 -55.14 -48.80
C PRO A 32 1.15 -53.85 -48.20
N ILE A 33 1.51 -52.90 -49.06
CA ILE A 33 1.92 -51.54 -48.70
C ILE A 33 0.74 -50.89 -47.97
N ILE A 34 0.85 -50.70 -46.66
CA ILE A 34 -0.05 -49.86 -45.87
C ILE A 34 0.38 -48.41 -46.14
N GLU A 35 -0.47 -47.65 -46.81
CA GLU A 35 -0.27 -46.20 -46.91
C GLU A 35 -0.30 -45.58 -45.50
N PRO A 36 0.59 -44.63 -45.16
CA PRO A 36 0.53 -43.95 -43.88
C PRO A 36 -0.82 -43.25 -43.73
N ASP A 37 -1.45 -43.40 -42.57
CA ASP A 37 -2.66 -42.66 -42.21
C ASP A 37 -2.43 -41.17 -42.49
N PRO A 38 -3.43 -40.45 -43.04
CA PRO A 38 -3.33 -39.00 -43.16
C PRO A 38 -3.07 -38.40 -41.77
N ASP A 39 -2.13 -37.44 -41.69
CA ASP A 39 -1.92 -36.65 -40.48
C ASP A 39 -3.30 -36.18 -39.95
N PRO A 40 -3.56 -36.27 -38.63
CA PRO A 40 -4.81 -35.80 -38.08
C PRO A 40 -5.04 -34.34 -38.51
N GLU A 41 -6.22 -34.06 -39.06
CA GLU A 41 -6.64 -32.70 -39.40
C GLU A 41 -6.34 -31.77 -38.22
N PRO A 42 -5.81 -30.55 -38.44
CA PRO A 42 -5.62 -29.58 -37.38
C PRO A 42 -6.96 -29.41 -36.65
N GLN A 43 -6.96 -29.72 -35.36
CA GLN A 43 -8.12 -29.50 -34.51
C GLN A 43 -8.55 -28.03 -34.68
N PRO A 44 -9.83 -27.72 -34.94
CA PRO A 44 -10.28 -26.34 -35.01
C PRO A 44 -9.88 -25.66 -33.71
N ASP A 45 -9.17 -24.53 -33.82
CA ASP A 45 -8.71 -23.77 -32.66
C ASP A 45 -9.87 -23.59 -31.69
N ALA A 46 -9.72 -24.09 -30.46
CA ALA A 46 -10.74 -23.94 -29.44
C ALA A 46 -11.01 -22.44 -29.26
N GLY A 47 -12.28 -22.03 -29.40
CA GLY A 47 -12.65 -20.63 -29.31
C GLY A 47 -12.11 -19.95 -28.05
N ARG A 48 -11.69 -18.69 -28.17
CA ARG A 48 -11.07 -17.92 -27.10
C ARG A 48 -11.67 -16.52 -27.01
N ILE A 49 -11.72 -15.98 -25.79
CA ILE A 49 -11.99 -14.57 -25.54
C ILE A 49 -10.67 -13.89 -25.14
N VAL A 50 -10.38 -12.76 -25.76
CA VAL A 50 -9.24 -11.90 -25.43
C VAL A 50 -9.77 -10.60 -24.87
N ILE A 51 -9.52 -10.33 -23.59
CA ILE A 51 -9.87 -9.04 -22.98
C ILE A 51 -8.74 -8.07 -23.30
N ALA A 52 -9.08 -6.91 -23.86
CA ALA A 52 -8.11 -5.92 -24.34
C ALA A 52 -8.10 -4.64 -23.51
N SER A 53 -9.20 -4.32 -22.82
CA SER A 53 -9.32 -3.06 -22.08
C SER A 53 -8.72 -3.11 -20.68
N HIS A 54 -8.69 -4.29 -20.04
CA HIS A 54 -8.29 -4.45 -18.64
C HIS A 54 -7.57 -5.77 -18.37
N VAL A 55 -6.94 -5.86 -17.19
CA VAL A 55 -6.29 -7.07 -16.69
C VAL A 55 -6.93 -7.56 -15.39
N ASP A 56 -6.79 -8.86 -15.11
CA ASP A 56 -7.29 -9.45 -13.87
C ASP A 56 -6.58 -8.86 -12.64
N GLY A 57 -7.36 -8.49 -11.63
CA GLY A 57 -6.90 -7.83 -10.41
C GLY A 57 -6.56 -6.33 -10.59
N GLU A 58 -6.88 -5.71 -11.72
CA GLU A 58 -6.60 -4.29 -11.96
C GLU A 58 -7.35 -3.42 -10.94
N ARG A 59 -6.63 -2.49 -10.31
CA ARG A 59 -7.19 -1.48 -9.42
C ARG A 59 -7.63 -0.25 -10.21
N ILE A 60 -8.92 0.02 -10.22
CA ILE A 60 -9.53 1.16 -10.89
C ILE A 60 -9.62 2.33 -9.91
N VAL A 61 -9.08 3.48 -10.33
CA VAL A 61 -9.09 4.73 -9.57
C VAL A 61 -9.77 5.85 -10.37
N GLY A 62 -10.48 6.74 -9.69
CA GLY A 62 -11.24 7.82 -10.32
C GLY A 62 -12.66 7.39 -10.65
N ASP A 63 -13.07 7.54 -11.91
CA ASP A 63 -14.44 7.26 -12.33
C ASP A 63 -14.79 5.77 -12.22
N ARG A 64 -16.00 5.50 -11.75
CA ARG A 64 -16.56 4.13 -11.65
C ARG A 64 -17.15 3.63 -12.96
N SER A 65 -17.47 4.55 -13.87
CA SER A 65 -17.94 4.23 -15.21
C SER A 65 -16.76 3.90 -16.11
N ILE A 66 -16.69 2.68 -16.63
CA ILE A 66 -15.60 2.21 -17.49
C ILE A 66 -16.12 1.57 -18.78
N THR A 67 -15.30 1.61 -19.83
CA THR A 67 -15.51 0.81 -21.04
C THR A 67 -14.76 -0.52 -20.93
N PHE A 68 -15.50 -1.63 -20.91
CA PHE A 68 -14.96 -2.98 -20.91
C PHE A 68 -15.05 -3.59 -22.31
N ALA A 69 -13.93 -4.03 -22.88
CA ALA A 69 -13.86 -4.47 -24.27
C ALA A 69 -12.85 -5.60 -24.52
N GLY A 70 -13.12 -6.36 -25.57
CA GLY A 70 -12.29 -7.47 -26.02
C GLY A 70 -12.73 -8.03 -27.37
N SER A 71 -12.15 -9.18 -27.74
CA SER A 71 -12.48 -9.90 -28.98
C SER A 71 -12.77 -11.37 -28.73
N VAL A 72 -13.47 -11.98 -29.69
CA VAL A 72 -13.73 -13.42 -29.73
C VAL A 72 -13.01 -14.00 -30.95
N GLU A 73 -12.28 -15.09 -30.74
CA GLU A 73 -11.48 -15.75 -31.77
C GLU A 73 -11.85 -17.24 -31.85
N GLY A 74 -11.82 -17.82 -33.05
CA GLY A 74 -11.89 -19.28 -33.23
C GLY A 74 -13.26 -19.94 -32.98
N LEU A 75 -14.34 -19.19 -32.78
CA LEU A 75 -15.70 -19.75 -32.72
C LEU A 75 -16.36 -19.78 -34.11
N THR A 76 -17.14 -20.83 -34.35
CA THR A 76 -17.95 -20.96 -35.57
C THR A 76 -19.16 -20.05 -35.50
N GLU A 77 -19.37 -19.24 -36.54
CA GLU A 77 -20.52 -18.33 -36.65
C GLU A 77 -21.86 -19.08 -36.83
N PRO A 78 -23.00 -18.54 -36.33
CA PRO A 78 -23.13 -17.24 -35.67
C PRO A 78 -22.65 -17.27 -34.22
N VAL A 79 -21.90 -16.25 -33.82
CA VAL A 79 -21.44 -16.05 -32.44
C VAL A 79 -22.35 -15.09 -31.69
N SER A 80 -22.64 -15.41 -30.44
CA SER A 80 -23.30 -14.53 -29.47
C SER A 80 -22.40 -14.33 -28.25
N VAL A 81 -22.39 -13.13 -27.69
CA VAL A 81 -21.61 -12.79 -26.49
C VAL A 81 -22.56 -12.40 -25.37
N THR A 82 -22.31 -12.90 -24.17
CA THR A 82 -22.94 -12.44 -22.94
C THR A 82 -21.87 -11.99 -21.95
N LEU A 83 -22.20 -10.99 -21.14
CA LEU A 83 -21.37 -10.49 -20.06
C LEU A 83 -22.19 -10.46 -18.78
N THR A 84 -21.58 -10.86 -17.66
CA THR A 84 -22.13 -10.65 -16.33
C THR A 84 -21.13 -9.91 -15.44
N GLN A 85 -21.63 -9.02 -14.60
CA GLN A 85 -20.90 -8.36 -13.50
C GLN A 85 -21.50 -8.84 -12.19
N ASN A 86 -20.70 -9.47 -11.34
CA ASN A 86 -21.14 -10.05 -10.07
C ASN A 86 -22.38 -10.97 -10.22
N GLY A 87 -22.46 -11.67 -11.37
CA GLY A 87 -23.57 -12.56 -11.74
C GLY A 87 -24.80 -11.86 -12.32
N ALA A 88 -24.86 -10.53 -12.34
CA ALA A 88 -25.92 -9.78 -13.00
C ALA A 88 -25.60 -9.56 -14.49
N PRO A 89 -26.56 -9.71 -15.42
CA PRO A 89 -26.32 -9.51 -16.85
C PRO A 89 -26.03 -8.04 -17.17
N VAL A 90 -25.07 -7.82 -18.08
CA VAL A 90 -24.69 -6.51 -18.61
C VAL A 90 -24.99 -6.49 -20.11
N GLU A 91 -25.52 -5.37 -20.59
CA GLU A 91 -25.69 -5.16 -22.04
C GLU A 91 -24.34 -5.09 -22.74
N VAL A 92 -24.18 -5.89 -23.79
CA VAL A 92 -22.95 -5.97 -24.58
C VAL A 92 -23.27 -5.68 -26.03
N THR A 93 -22.44 -4.86 -26.65
CA THR A 93 -22.40 -4.68 -28.09
C THR A 93 -21.40 -5.67 -28.67
N PHE A 94 -21.76 -6.37 -29.74
CA PHE A 94 -20.89 -7.30 -30.45
C PHE A 94 -21.09 -7.12 -31.95
N ASP A 95 -19.99 -6.94 -32.69
CA ASP A 95 -20.02 -6.65 -34.13
C ASP A 95 -19.68 -7.86 -35.02
N GLY A 96 -19.46 -9.03 -34.41
CA GLY A 96 -19.01 -10.25 -35.07
C GLY A 96 -17.56 -10.62 -34.76
N GLU A 97 -16.76 -9.68 -34.24
CA GLU A 97 -15.36 -9.93 -33.87
C GLU A 97 -15.03 -9.35 -32.49
N ALA A 98 -15.43 -8.10 -32.25
CA ALA A 98 -15.18 -7.37 -31.02
C ALA A 98 -16.45 -7.16 -30.21
N PHE A 99 -16.30 -7.18 -28.88
CA PHE A 99 -17.36 -6.81 -27.95
C PHE A 99 -16.95 -5.61 -27.10
N ALA A 100 -17.94 -4.82 -26.70
CA ALA A 100 -17.78 -3.73 -25.74
C ALA A 100 -19.03 -3.56 -24.88
N ALA A 101 -18.82 -3.18 -23.62
CA ALA A 101 -19.87 -2.85 -22.65
C ALA A 101 -19.44 -1.66 -21.79
N GLU A 102 -20.38 -0.78 -21.48
CA GLU A 102 -20.20 0.25 -20.46
C GLU A 102 -20.61 -0.32 -19.11
N LEU A 103 -19.72 -0.22 -18.12
CA LEU A 103 -19.90 -0.78 -16.78
C LEU A 103 -19.90 0.34 -15.75
N GLU A 104 -20.79 0.23 -14.77
CA GLU A 104 -20.66 0.96 -13.51
C GLU A 104 -20.11 0.00 -12.46
N LEU A 105 -18.86 0.22 -12.04
CA LEU A 105 -18.22 -0.64 -11.05
C LEU A 105 -18.93 -0.54 -9.70
N GLN A 106 -19.17 -1.67 -9.04
CA GLN A 106 -19.53 -1.77 -7.63
C GLN A 106 -18.30 -1.51 -6.76
N LEU A 107 -18.49 -1.27 -5.45
CA LEU A 107 -17.38 -1.07 -4.53
C LEU A 107 -16.55 -2.35 -4.39
N ASN A 108 -15.24 -2.20 -4.31
CA ASN A 108 -14.26 -3.28 -4.18
C ASN A 108 -14.33 -4.25 -5.37
N ALA A 109 -14.47 -5.56 -5.13
CA ALA A 109 -14.35 -6.58 -6.17
C ALA A 109 -15.53 -6.59 -7.15
N ASN A 110 -15.20 -6.57 -8.45
CA ASN A 110 -16.13 -6.67 -9.57
C ASN A 110 -15.74 -7.86 -10.45
N ARG A 111 -16.38 -9.00 -10.24
CA ARG A 111 -16.17 -10.22 -11.02
C ARG A 111 -16.92 -10.11 -12.35
N LEU A 112 -16.17 -10.05 -13.45
CA LEU A 112 -16.67 -10.00 -14.81
C LEU A 112 -16.51 -11.37 -15.48
N VAL A 113 -17.60 -11.88 -16.04
CA VAL A 113 -17.57 -13.14 -16.81
C VAL A 113 -18.14 -12.90 -18.19
N VAL A 114 -17.30 -13.05 -19.21
CA VAL A 114 -17.69 -13.01 -20.62
C VAL A 114 -17.84 -14.44 -21.11
N THR A 115 -18.95 -14.74 -21.77
CA THR A 115 -19.17 -16.03 -22.43
C THR A 115 -19.57 -15.80 -23.87
N ALA A 116 -18.79 -16.33 -24.79
CA ALA A 116 -19.10 -16.37 -26.22
C ALA A 116 -19.61 -17.77 -26.59
N THR A 117 -20.72 -17.84 -27.31
CA THR A 117 -21.35 -19.08 -27.76
C THR A 117 -21.47 -19.05 -29.28
N GLY A 118 -20.79 -19.96 -29.96
CA GLY A 118 -20.85 -20.17 -31.40
C GLY A 118 -21.83 -21.27 -31.81
N GLU A 119 -21.85 -21.57 -33.11
CA GLU A 119 -22.63 -22.66 -33.68
C GLU A 119 -22.29 -24.00 -33.00
N GLY A 120 -23.29 -24.90 -32.93
CA GLY A 120 -23.13 -26.21 -32.28
C GLY A 120 -22.96 -26.15 -30.77
N ALA A 121 -23.25 -25.00 -30.13
CA ALA A 121 -23.04 -24.74 -28.70
C ALA A 121 -21.57 -24.84 -28.27
N SER A 122 -20.63 -24.53 -29.18
CA SER A 122 -19.24 -24.27 -28.82
C SER A 122 -19.16 -23.01 -27.95
N THR A 123 -18.42 -23.05 -26.84
CA THR A 123 -18.34 -21.94 -25.89
C THR A 123 -16.90 -21.57 -25.56
N ALA A 124 -16.64 -20.27 -25.47
CA ALA A 124 -15.45 -19.70 -24.86
C ALA A 124 -15.85 -18.85 -23.65
N THR A 125 -15.09 -18.92 -22.56
CA THR A 125 -15.34 -18.11 -21.35
C THR A 125 -14.05 -17.45 -20.91
N ALA A 126 -14.13 -16.16 -20.55
CA ALA A 126 -13.09 -15.44 -19.85
C ALA A 126 -13.66 -14.83 -18.58
N GLU A 127 -12.84 -14.80 -17.55
CA GLU A 127 -13.16 -14.23 -16.25
C GLU A 127 -12.02 -13.30 -15.84
N LEU A 128 -12.39 -12.14 -15.32
CA LEU A 128 -11.46 -11.28 -14.59
C LEU A 128 -12.19 -10.57 -13.45
N THR A 129 -11.43 -10.10 -12.46
CA THR A 129 -11.91 -9.27 -11.38
C THR A 129 -11.27 -7.89 -11.47
N LEU A 130 -12.08 -6.83 -11.45
CA LEU A 130 -11.61 -5.46 -11.29
C LEU A 130 -11.85 -5.01 -9.85
N GLU A 131 -10.88 -4.33 -9.27
CA GLU A 131 -10.99 -3.79 -7.92
C GLU A 131 -11.26 -2.28 -7.99
N TYR A 132 -12.35 -1.82 -7.37
CA TYR A 132 -12.61 -0.40 -7.14
C TYR A 132 -12.49 -0.10 -5.64
N PRO A 133 -11.28 0.13 -5.09
CA PRO A 133 -11.07 0.19 -3.66
C PRO A 133 -11.88 1.31 -3.02
N PHE A 134 -12.72 0.96 -2.04
CA PHE A 134 -13.59 1.93 -1.37
C PHE A 134 -14.02 1.38 0.00
N ALA A 135 -13.91 2.21 1.04
CA ALA A 135 -14.53 1.94 2.34
C ALA A 135 -15.92 2.58 2.35
N ASP A 136 -16.96 1.78 2.59
CA ASP A 136 -18.35 2.23 2.60
C ASP A 136 -18.70 2.84 3.95
N LEU A 137 -18.24 4.07 4.15
CA LEU A 137 -18.27 4.72 5.46
C LEU A 137 -19.43 5.69 5.59
N GLU A 138 -20.13 5.61 6.73
CA GLU A 138 -21.14 6.57 7.15
C GLU A 138 -20.64 7.47 8.29
N THR A 139 -21.21 8.68 8.37
CA THR A 139 -20.92 9.62 9.46
C THR A 139 -21.34 9.02 10.79
N PHE A 140 -20.44 9.09 11.77
CA PHE A 140 -20.66 8.62 13.14
C PHE A 140 -20.98 7.12 13.27
N GLN A 141 -20.55 6.29 12.33
CA GLN A 141 -20.65 4.83 12.46
C GLN A 141 -19.79 4.30 13.62
N SER A 142 -20.13 3.10 14.13
CA SER A 142 -19.28 2.37 15.06
C SER A 142 -18.13 1.66 14.34
N GLY A 143 -16.99 1.51 15.00
CA GLY A 143 -15.97 0.56 14.57
C GLY A 143 -16.50 -0.88 14.60
N SER A 144 -16.01 -1.73 13.71
CA SER A 144 -16.40 -3.14 13.59
C SER A 144 -15.49 -4.08 14.38
N LEU A 145 -14.23 -3.69 14.58
CA LEU A 145 -13.19 -4.48 15.23
C LEU A 145 -12.21 -3.57 15.98
N VAL A 146 -11.67 -4.08 17.09
CA VAL A 146 -10.57 -3.46 17.81
C VAL A 146 -9.36 -4.38 17.91
N ILE A 147 -8.17 -3.81 17.76
CA ILE A 147 -6.88 -4.48 17.95
C ILE A 147 -6.16 -3.81 19.11
N GLY A 148 -5.58 -4.61 19.99
CA GLY A 148 -4.92 -4.11 21.20
C GLY A 148 -5.86 -3.91 22.39
N GLN A 149 -7.12 -4.34 22.30
CA GLN A 149 -8.12 -4.30 23.37
C GLN A 149 -9.08 -5.51 23.26
N PRO A 150 -9.75 -5.92 24.35
CA PRO A 150 -10.73 -7.01 24.33
C PRO A 150 -12.06 -6.62 23.65
N ASP A 151 -12.41 -5.33 23.63
CA ASP A 151 -13.65 -4.80 23.05
C ASP A 151 -13.52 -3.29 22.72
N LEU A 152 -14.54 -2.75 22.06
CA LEU A 152 -14.59 -1.36 21.59
C LEU A 152 -14.90 -0.35 22.72
N GLU A 153 -15.14 -0.80 23.95
CA GLU A 153 -15.33 0.06 25.13
C GLU A 153 -14.09 0.10 26.05
N SER A 154 -13.07 -0.71 25.77
CA SER A 154 -11.83 -0.76 26.52
C SER A 154 -10.74 0.12 25.90
N GLY A 155 -9.90 0.70 26.74
CA GLY A 155 -8.81 1.58 26.31
C GLY A 155 -7.59 1.61 27.23
N ASP A 156 -7.42 0.59 28.08
CA ASP A 156 -6.33 0.53 29.05
C ASP A 156 -4.99 0.22 28.36
N SER A 157 -3.91 0.86 28.83
CA SER A 157 -2.56 0.53 28.36
C SER A 157 -2.11 -0.83 28.90
N GLY A 158 -1.42 -1.63 28.07
CA GLY A 158 -0.88 -2.91 28.50
C GLY A 158 0.40 -3.29 27.78
N LEU A 159 1.04 -4.35 28.26
CA LEU A 159 2.29 -4.91 27.71
C LEU A 159 2.10 -6.33 27.16
N GLY A 160 0.94 -6.96 27.36
CA GLY A 160 0.65 -8.29 26.86
C GLY A 160 0.45 -8.36 25.33
N PRO A 161 0.23 -9.58 24.80
CA PRO A 161 0.19 -9.83 23.36
C PRO A 161 -1.06 -9.28 22.66
N GLY A 162 -2.14 -9.01 23.41
CA GLY A 162 -3.37 -8.40 22.91
C GLY A 162 -3.60 -6.97 23.40
N SER A 163 -2.56 -6.29 23.89
CA SER A 163 -2.66 -4.94 24.47
C SER A 163 -1.60 -3.99 23.91
N LEU A 164 -1.95 -2.70 23.75
CA LEU A 164 -1.02 -1.66 23.29
C LEU A 164 -0.75 -0.63 24.39
N PHE A 165 0.26 0.20 24.16
CA PHE A 165 0.50 1.43 24.91
C PHE A 165 0.87 2.58 23.96
N GLY A 166 -0.06 3.51 23.80
CA GLY A 166 0.10 4.74 23.01
C GLY A 166 0.12 4.51 21.51
N ALA A 167 -0.91 3.89 20.94
CA ALA A 167 -1.00 3.58 19.51
C ALA A 167 -0.93 4.84 18.62
N GLU A 168 0.28 5.30 18.29
CA GLU A 168 0.50 6.54 17.53
C GLU A 168 0.59 6.26 16.03
N GLY A 169 1.35 5.24 15.63
CA GLY A 169 1.69 5.02 14.23
C GLY A 169 0.61 4.37 13.37
N ALA A 170 0.73 4.53 12.04
CA ALA A 170 -0.07 3.76 11.09
C ALA A 170 0.36 2.28 11.10
N THR A 171 -0.61 1.37 11.05
CA THR A 171 -0.36 -0.07 10.86
C THR A 171 0.07 -0.36 9.42
N SER A 172 0.55 -1.57 9.15
CA SER A 172 0.77 -2.05 7.79
C SER A 172 0.42 -3.53 7.68
N ILE A 173 -0.14 -3.94 6.55
CA ILE A 173 -0.30 -5.35 6.20
C ILE A 173 0.68 -5.68 5.09
N HIS A 174 1.47 -6.73 5.29
CA HIS A 174 2.47 -7.14 4.33
C HIS A 174 2.64 -8.66 4.36
N GLN A 175 2.60 -9.30 3.18
CA GLN A 175 2.72 -10.75 3.02
C GLN A 175 1.87 -11.56 4.01
N GLY A 176 0.60 -11.18 4.17
CA GLY A 176 -0.35 -11.88 5.05
C GLY A 176 -0.14 -11.65 6.54
N ARG A 177 0.68 -10.69 6.96
CA ARG A 177 0.87 -10.31 8.36
C ARG A 177 0.48 -8.86 8.61
N LEU A 178 -0.13 -8.61 9.75
CA LEU A 178 -0.38 -7.27 10.25
C LEU A 178 0.73 -6.86 11.21
N TYR A 179 1.25 -5.66 11.03
CA TYR A 179 2.27 -5.03 11.87
C TYR A 179 1.64 -3.81 12.56
N VAL A 180 1.65 -3.83 13.89
CA VAL A 180 1.00 -2.81 14.74
C VAL A 180 2.05 -2.11 15.60
N PRO A 181 2.18 -0.76 15.51
CA PRO A 181 3.17 -0.05 16.30
C PRO A 181 2.69 0.07 17.75
N ASP A 182 3.42 -0.56 18.66
CA ASP A 182 3.18 -0.47 20.10
C ASP A 182 4.18 0.53 20.70
N PHE A 183 3.90 1.80 20.39
CA PHE A 183 4.84 2.91 20.45
C PHE A 183 5.55 3.05 21.80
N HIS A 184 4.83 3.14 22.92
CA HIS A 184 5.46 3.32 24.23
C HIS A 184 6.11 2.05 24.77
N ASN A 185 5.73 0.88 24.25
CA ASN A 185 6.39 -0.39 24.54
C ASN A 185 7.61 -0.66 23.66
N ASN A 186 8.01 0.28 22.80
CA ASN A 186 9.23 0.19 21.97
C ASN A 186 9.29 -1.09 21.11
N ARG A 187 8.15 -1.46 20.52
CA ARG A 187 8.03 -2.70 19.75
C ARG A 187 6.97 -2.58 18.65
N VAL A 188 7.02 -3.49 17.69
CA VAL A 188 5.93 -3.70 16.73
C VAL A 188 5.33 -5.08 17.01
N LEU A 189 4.03 -5.14 17.31
CA LEU A 189 3.31 -6.40 17.44
C LEU A 189 2.98 -6.95 16.06
N VAL A 190 3.22 -8.24 15.85
CA VAL A 190 2.96 -8.92 14.58
C VAL A 190 1.84 -9.93 14.76
N PHE A 191 0.84 -9.92 13.86
CA PHE A 191 -0.31 -10.83 13.87
C PHE A 191 -0.36 -11.66 12.59
N GLU A 192 -0.99 -12.83 12.68
CA GLU A 192 -1.32 -13.68 11.51
C GLU A 192 -2.50 -13.05 10.76
N GLY A 193 -2.19 -12.16 9.81
CA GLY A 193 -3.17 -11.37 9.06
C GLY A 193 -3.87 -10.29 9.88
N LEU A 194 -4.85 -9.64 9.23
CA LEU A 194 -5.79 -8.77 9.93
C LEU A 194 -6.70 -9.65 10.81
N PRO A 195 -6.79 -9.40 12.13
CA PRO A 195 -7.67 -10.19 12.99
C PRO A 195 -9.14 -10.16 12.54
N SER A 196 -9.87 -11.25 12.81
CA SER A 196 -11.30 -11.35 12.52
C SER A 196 -12.20 -11.18 13.76
N ALA A 197 -11.62 -10.92 14.93
CA ALA A 197 -12.34 -10.75 16.19
C ALA A 197 -11.50 -9.90 17.18
N ASN A 198 -12.19 -9.22 18.09
CA ASN A 198 -11.57 -8.45 19.17
C ASN A 198 -10.74 -9.35 20.10
N GLY A 199 -9.81 -8.75 20.84
CA GLY A 199 -8.96 -9.48 21.80
C GLY A 199 -7.96 -10.44 21.15
N ALA A 200 -7.72 -10.29 19.84
CA ALA A 200 -6.69 -11.06 19.15
C ALA A 200 -5.30 -10.79 19.75
N GLU A 201 -4.47 -11.82 19.77
CA GLU A 201 -3.12 -11.78 20.31
C GLU A 201 -2.08 -11.83 19.18
N ALA A 202 -0.99 -11.08 19.37
CA ALA A 202 0.16 -11.09 18.48
C ALA A 202 0.96 -12.39 18.61
N ILE A 203 1.58 -12.81 17.50
CA ILE A 203 2.40 -14.03 17.42
C ILE A 203 3.84 -13.80 17.89
N PHE A 204 4.38 -12.59 17.71
CA PHE A 204 5.65 -12.13 18.28
C PHE A 204 5.73 -10.60 18.28
N ALA A 205 6.76 -10.06 18.93
CA ALA A 205 7.08 -8.64 18.91
C ALA A 205 8.43 -8.41 18.22
N MET A 206 8.49 -7.53 17.23
CA MET A 206 9.76 -7.04 16.71
C MET A 206 10.39 -6.07 17.73
N GLY A 207 11.71 -6.15 17.87
CA GLY A 207 12.46 -5.25 18.74
C GLY A 207 12.56 -5.70 20.20
N GLN A 208 11.97 -6.85 20.56
CA GLN A 208 11.90 -7.36 21.93
C GLN A 208 12.09 -8.89 21.95
N PRO A 209 12.67 -9.47 23.01
CA PRO A 209 12.87 -10.91 23.11
C PRO A 209 11.57 -11.71 23.29
N ASP A 210 10.51 -11.06 23.78
CA ASP A 210 9.21 -11.67 24.03
C ASP A 210 8.08 -10.64 23.97
N LEU A 211 6.83 -11.13 24.10
CA LEU A 211 5.61 -10.33 24.10
C LEU A 211 5.37 -9.60 25.44
N TYR A 212 6.31 -9.60 26.39
CA TYR A 212 6.15 -8.98 27.72
C TYR A 212 7.30 -8.00 28.05
N SER A 213 8.17 -7.73 27.10
CA SER A 213 9.32 -6.82 27.23
C SER A 213 9.10 -5.52 26.46
N ASN A 214 9.70 -4.43 26.92
CA ASN A 214 9.57 -3.10 26.31
C ASN A 214 10.84 -2.24 26.34
N SER A 215 12.02 -2.87 26.35
CA SER A 215 13.29 -2.13 26.44
C SER A 215 13.61 -1.42 25.14
N ARG A 216 13.88 -0.12 25.19
CA ARG A 216 14.37 0.63 24.02
C ARG A 216 15.82 0.29 23.67
N GLY A 217 16.17 0.33 22.39
CA GLY A 217 17.55 0.16 21.92
C GLY A 217 17.84 0.84 20.57
N THR A 218 19.06 0.66 20.07
CA THR A 218 19.55 1.21 18.78
C THR A 218 20.11 0.14 17.85
N SER A 219 20.18 -1.13 18.24
CA SER A 219 20.70 -2.17 17.34
C SER A 219 19.74 -2.42 16.17
N ALA A 220 20.16 -3.28 15.24
CA ALA A 220 19.31 -3.80 14.16
C ALA A 220 18.16 -4.68 14.66
N THR A 221 18.16 -5.12 15.92
CA THR A 221 17.16 -6.03 16.51
C THR A 221 16.37 -5.40 17.67
N THR A 222 16.56 -4.11 17.94
CA THR A 222 15.86 -3.38 19.00
C THR A 222 15.22 -2.13 18.43
N LEU A 223 14.08 -1.74 18.99
CA LEU A 223 13.35 -0.55 18.56
C LEU A 223 13.26 0.49 19.69
N ALA A 224 12.93 1.73 19.34
CA ALA A 224 12.60 2.82 20.24
C ALA A 224 11.48 3.66 19.60
N ARG A 225 10.26 3.49 20.15
CA ARG A 225 9.05 4.20 19.70
C ARG A 225 8.78 4.11 18.18
N PRO A 226 8.52 2.91 17.63
CA PRO A 226 8.15 2.77 16.23
C PRO A 226 6.79 3.44 15.96
N SER A 227 6.68 4.24 14.90
CA SER A 227 5.50 5.08 14.63
C SER A 227 5.03 5.12 13.17
N GLY A 228 5.70 4.44 12.24
CA GLY A 228 5.24 4.39 10.85
C GLY A 228 5.73 3.12 10.17
N MET A 229 4.92 2.56 9.29
CA MET A 229 5.26 1.35 8.55
C MET A 229 4.79 1.48 7.10
N ALA A 230 5.58 0.91 6.20
CA ALA A 230 5.20 0.71 4.80
C ALA A 230 5.90 -0.53 4.27
N SER A 231 5.52 -0.94 3.06
CA SER A 231 6.16 -2.06 2.38
C SER A 231 6.42 -1.76 0.91
N HIS A 232 7.41 -2.46 0.34
CA HIS A 232 7.79 -2.33 -1.06
C HIS A 232 8.41 -3.62 -1.60
N GLY A 233 7.69 -4.32 -2.47
CA GLY A 233 8.11 -5.64 -2.95
C GLY A 233 8.09 -6.63 -1.80
N GLU A 234 9.24 -7.14 -1.38
CA GLU A 234 9.37 -8.02 -0.19
C GLU A 234 9.83 -7.27 1.07
N ARG A 235 10.11 -5.97 0.94
CA ARG A 235 10.73 -5.18 2.01
C ARG A 235 9.69 -4.58 2.94
N LEU A 236 9.97 -4.64 4.24
CA LEU A 236 9.24 -3.95 5.29
C LEU A 236 10.07 -2.77 5.80
N LEU A 237 9.45 -1.60 5.92
CA LEU A 237 10.06 -0.41 6.49
C LEU A 237 9.38 -0.07 7.81
N VAL A 238 10.17 0.21 8.84
CA VAL A 238 9.69 0.67 10.15
C VAL A 238 10.39 1.98 10.50
N LEU A 239 9.60 3.02 10.70
CA LEU A 239 10.04 4.32 11.14
C LEU A 239 10.08 4.37 12.66
N GLU A 240 11.20 4.85 13.21
CA GLU A 240 11.41 5.04 14.64
C GLU A 240 11.52 6.53 14.96
N ASP A 241 10.58 7.01 15.77
CA ASP A 241 10.51 8.40 16.23
C ASP A 241 11.75 8.74 17.08
N SER A 242 12.00 7.97 18.14
CA SER A 242 13.04 8.30 19.14
C SER A 242 14.46 7.98 18.71
N ASN A 243 14.64 7.09 17.74
CA ASN A 243 15.92 6.86 17.09
C ASN A 243 16.12 7.75 15.86
N SER A 244 15.09 8.50 15.44
CA SER A 244 15.09 9.36 14.26
C SER A 244 15.69 8.68 13.03
N ARG A 245 15.12 7.51 12.69
CA ARG A 245 15.59 6.67 11.59
C ARG A 245 14.47 5.83 10.99
N VAL A 246 14.69 5.33 9.79
CA VAL A 246 13.90 4.26 9.19
C VAL A 246 14.76 3.01 9.11
N LEU A 247 14.25 1.89 9.61
CA LEU A 247 14.82 0.57 9.45
C LEU A 247 14.13 -0.17 8.31
N ILE A 248 14.90 -0.90 7.50
CA ILE A 248 14.39 -1.70 6.39
C ILE A 248 14.84 -3.15 6.58
N TRP A 249 13.89 -4.07 6.51
CA TRP A 249 14.14 -5.49 6.35
C TRP A 249 13.95 -5.85 4.88
N ASN A 250 14.93 -6.51 4.28
CA ASN A 250 14.86 -6.96 2.90
C ASN A 250 13.88 -8.11 2.71
N GLU A 251 13.73 -8.93 3.76
CA GLU A 251 12.75 -10.01 3.86
C GLU A 251 11.91 -9.81 5.12
N PRO A 252 10.62 -10.18 5.12
CA PRO A 252 9.78 -9.96 6.29
C PRO A 252 10.31 -10.69 7.53
N PRO A 253 10.29 -10.04 8.71
CA PRO A 253 10.74 -10.65 9.96
C PRO A 253 10.05 -11.99 10.23
N THR A 254 10.81 -13.05 10.45
CA THR A 254 10.26 -14.39 10.77
C THR A 254 10.15 -14.64 12.28
N GLY A 255 10.62 -13.71 13.10
CA GLY A 255 10.59 -13.79 14.56
C GLY A 255 11.21 -12.56 15.24
N PRO A 256 11.25 -12.54 16.58
CA PRO A 256 11.64 -11.37 17.37
C PRO A 256 13.08 -10.87 17.13
N ASP A 257 14.00 -11.79 16.84
CA ASP A 257 15.42 -11.51 16.67
C ASP A 257 15.83 -11.17 15.23
N SER A 258 14.88 -10.98 14.31
CA SER A 258 15.17 -10.68 12.89
C SER A 258 15.84 -9.30 12.77
N PRO A 259 17.12 -9.21 12.37
CA PRO A 259 17.81 -7.92 12.26
C PRO A 259 17.32 -7.13 11.04
N ALA A 260 17.20 -5.82 11.16
CA ALA A 260 17.09 -4.93 10.02
C ALA A 260 18.37 -4.95 9.17
N ASP A 261 18.22 -4.81 7.86
CA ASP A 261 19.32 -4.84 6.89
C ASP A 261 19.85 -3.45 6.57
N VAL A 262 18.98 -2.44 6.56
CA VAL A 262 19.30 -1.06 6.19
C VAL A 262 18.79 -0.08 7.22
N VAL A 263 19.55 1.00 7.45
CA VAL A 263 19.15 2.18 8.20
C VAL A 263 19.24 3.43 7.32
N VAL A 264 18.19 4.25 7.38
CA VAL A 264 18.05 5.54 6.67
C VAL A 264 17.85 6.65 7.70
N GLY A 265 18.42 7.82 7.44
CA GLY A 265 18.35 8.98 8.34
C GLY A 265 19.34 8.92 9.51
N GLN A 266 20.26 7.95 9.51
CA GLN A 266 21.40 7.82 10.42
C GLN A 266 22.58 7.15 9.67
N PRO A 267 23.84 7.40 10.06
CA PRO A 267 25.00 6.78 9.42
C PRO A 267 25.15 5.28 9.71
N GLY A 268 24.47 4.77 10.73
CA GLY A 268 24.54 3.38 11.17
C GLY A 268 23.49 3.08 12.24
N PHE A 269 23.33 1.80 12.58
CA PHE A 269 22.28 1.39 13.53
C PHE A 269 22.50 2.01 14.91
N ASP A 270 23.71 1.96 15.45
CA ASP A 270 24.02 2.45 16.80
C ASP A 270 24.14 3.99 16.91
N ALA A 271 23.96 4.72 15.81
CA ALA A 271 24.04 6.18 15.76
C ALA A 271 22.72 6.87 16.12
N ARG A 272 22.85 8.06 16.70
CA ARG A 272 21.75 8.99 16.99
C ARG A 272 22.24 10.43 16.86
N ALA A 273 21.86 11.08 15.77
CA ALA A 273 22.05 12.51 15.54
C ALA A 273 20.80 13.10 14.89
N TRP A 274 20.62 14.41 15.02
CA TRP A 274 19.42 15.14 14.58
C TRP A 274 19.80 16.50 13.98
N GLU A 275 20.94 16.53 13.29
CA GLU A 275 21.43 17.74 12.65
C GLU A 275 20.50 18.13 11.49
N CYS A 276 20.39 19.44 11.22
CA CYS A 276 19.68 19.93 10.05
C CYS A 276 20.59 19.77 8.82
N ASP A 277 20.60 18.55 8.26
CA ASP A 277 21.35 18.20 7.05
C ASP A 277 20.60 17.11 6.25
N ALA A 278 21.18 16.62 5.15
CA ALA A 278 20.56 15.57 4.34
C ALA A 278 20.61 14.17 4.97
N ALA A 279 21.52 13.93 5.92
CA ALA A 279 21.84 12.60 6.44
C ALA A 279 21.01 12.23 7.68
N HIS A 280 20.49 13.23 8.39
CA HIS A 280 19.80 13.04 9.66
C HIS A 280 18.32 13.41 9.59
N LEU A 281 17.50 12.54 10.15
CA LEU A 281 16.10 12.85 10.49
C LEU A 281 16.04 13.44 11.90
N TYR A 282 14.96 14.15 12.20
CA TYR A 282 14.65 14.65 13.52
C TYR A 282 13.17 14.46 13.89
N LEU A 283 12.93 13.50 14.79
CA LEU A 283 11.59 13.06 15.24
C LEU A 283 10.61 12.85 14.08
N PRO A 284 10.97 12.05 13.07
CA PRO A 284 10.09 11.80 11.94
C PRO A 284 8.81 11.10 12.44
N LYS A 285 7.67 11.35 11.78
CA LYS A 285 6.36 10.82 12.24
C LYS A 285 5.72 9.81 11.31
N SER A 286 5.90 9.94 10.00
CA SER A 286 5.28 9.08 9.01
C SER A 286 6.21 8.85 7.82
N LEU A 287 6.00 7.72 7.15
CA LEU A 287 6.60 7.41 5.87
C LEU A 287 5.55 6.82 4.92
N SER A 288 5.80 6.93 3.63
CA SER A 288 5.00 6.30 2.58
C SER A 288 5.92 5.78 1.48
N VAL A 289 5.49 4.69 0.82
CA VAL A 289 6.24 4.09 -0.28
C VAL A 289 5.29 3.75 -1.43
N ALA A 290 5.58 4.30 -2.61
CA ALA A 290 4.88 3.96 -3.85
C ALA A 290 5.76 4.28 -5.07
N GLY A 291 5.56 3.54 -6.16
CA GLY A 291 6.33 3.72 -7.40
C GLY A 291 7.85 3.59 -7.22
N GLY A 292 8.32 2.82 -6.24
CA GLY A 292 9.75 2.70 -5.92
C GLY A 292 10.31 3.76 -4.98
N ARG A 293 9.54 4.80 -4.63
CA ARG A 293 10.01 5.96 -3.87
C ARG A 293 9.73 5.82 -2.38
N LEU A 294 10.62 6.36 -1.54
CA LEU A 294 10.39 6.53 -0.10
C LEU A 294 10.16 8.02 0.19
N VAL A 295 9.06 8.33 0.85
CA VAL A 295 8.73 9.68 1.33
C VAL A 295 8.66 9.66 2.84
N VAL A 296 9.36 10.58 3.52
CA VAL A 296 9.40 10.64 4.99
C VAL A 296 9.09 12.07 5.46
N ALA A 297 8.16 12.19 6.39
CA ALA A 297 7.96 13.45 7.13
C ALA A 297 9.05 13.61 8.17
N ASP A 298 9.97 14.54 7.93
CA ASP A 298 11.05 14.90 8.84
C ASP A 298 10.58 16.03 9.77
N THR A 299 9.67 15.65 10.66
CA THR A 299 8.73 16.56 11.33
C THR A 299 9.38 17.71 12.08
N SER A 300 10.42 17.47 12.88
CA SER A 300 11.04 18.56 13.66
C SER A 300 12.03 19.40 12.87
N ASN A 301 12.34 19.01 11.63
CA ASN A 301 13.07 19.82 10.65
C ASN A 301 12.11 20.55 9.68
N HIS A 302 10.80 20.52 9.94
CA HIS A 302 9.77 21.24 9.18
C HIS A 302 9.82 20.97 7.67
N ARG A 303 10.06 19.71 7.28
CA ARG A 303 10.26 19.31 5.89
C ARG A 303 9.80 17.88 5.59
N VAL A 304 9.71 17.56 4.31
CA VAL A 304 9.52 16.18 3.82
C VAL A 304 10.72 15.82 2.96
N LEU A 305 11.33 14.66 3.23
CA LEU A 305 12.46 14.13 2.46
C LEU A 305 11.99 13.01 1.55
N ILE A 306 12.50 12.99 0.31
CA ILE A 306 12.11 12.03 -0.72
C ILE A 306 13.36 11.34 -1.27
N TRP A 307 13.33 10.02 -1.29
CA TRP A 307 14.24 9.18 -2.06
C TRP A 307 13.48 8.65 -3.26
N ASN A 308 14.01 8.87 -4.47
CA ASN A 308 13.45 8.35 -5.72
C ASN A 308 13.54 6.83 -5.81
N GLU A 309 14.44 6.22 -5.02
CA GLU A 309 14.49 4.79 -4.80
C GLU A 309 14.56 4.48 -3.31
N VAL A 310 13.74 3.53 -2.85
CA VAL A 310 13.85 3.00 -1.48
C VAL A 310 15.28 2.47 -1.25
N PRO A 311 16.04 3.03 -0.28
CA PRO A 311 17.44 2.70 -0.05
C PRO A 311 17.72 1.19 0.08
N ARG A 312 18.90 0.78 -0.41
CA ARG A 312 19.39 -0.62 -0.36
C ARG A 312 20.64 -0.79 0.50
N GLU A 313 21.21 0.30 0.96
CA GLU A 313 22.38 0.34 1.84
C GLU A 313 22.28 1.53 2.80
N ASN A 314 23.07 1.50 3.86
CA ASN A 314 23.02 2.52 4.91
C ASN A 314 23.49 3.88 4.40
N GLY A 315 22.88 4.95 4.92
CA GLY A 315 23.36 6.32 4.68
C GLY A 315 23.10 6.89 3.29
N VAL A 316 22.23 6.25 2.49
CA VAL A 316 21.76 6.84 1.23
C VAL A 316 21.01 8.14 1.53
N LEU A 317 21.45 9.24 0.91
CA LEU A 317 20.88 10.57 1.08
C LEU A 317 19.60 10.74 0.23
N PRO A 318 18.66 11.59 0.66
CA PRO A 318 17.46 11.93 -0.11
C PRO A 318 17.79 12.69 -1.40
N ASP A 319 16.93 12.55 -2.39
CA ASP A 319 17.03 13.22 -3.69
C ASP A 319 16.34 14.59 -3.68
N LEU A 320 15.21 14.71 -2.97
CA LEU A 320 14.42 15.94 -2.90
C LEU A 320 14.04 16.30 -1.47
N VAL A 321 13.79 17.59 -1.25
CA VAL A 321 13.23 18.14 -0.02
C VAL A 321 12.06 19.07 -0.34
N LEU A 322 10.94 18.90 0.36
CA LEU A 322 9.78 19.80 0.31
C LEU A 322 9.61 20.53 1.63
N GLY A 323 8.98 21.70 1.59
CA GLY A 323 8.91 22.62 2.75
C GLY A 323 10.14 23.53 2.87
N GLN A 324 11.24 23.18 2.20
CA GLN A 324 12.54 23.82 2.27
C GLN A 324 13.23 23.78 0.88
N ALA A 325 14.15 24.71 0.62
CA ALA A 325 14.89 24.78 -0.65
C ALA A 325 16.16 23.93 -0.65
N THR A 326 16.79 23.74 0.52
CA THR A 326 18.00 22.93 0.69
C THR A 326 17.86 21.97 1.86
N PHE A 327 18.81 21.03 1.98
CA PHE A 327 18.81 20.03 3.05
C PHE A 327 19.33 20.57 4.40
N ASP A 328 19.84 21.80 4.44
CA ASP A 328 20.40 22.44 5.62
C ASP A 328 19.60 23.68 6.09
N THR A 329 18.41 23.87 5.51
CA THR A 329 17.38 24.82 5.98
C THR A 329 16.26 24.05 6.67
N CYS A 330 15.89 24.48 7.88
CA CYS A 330 14.87 23.80 8.71
C CYS A 330 13.96 24.78 9.46
N GLU A 331 13.95 26.07 9.09
CA GLU A 331 13.04 27.04 9.71
C GLU A 331 11.62 26.86 9.16
N PRO A 332 10.59 26.77 10.04
CA PRO A 332 9.21 26.65 9.58
C PRO A 332 8.76 27.88 8.81
N ASN A 333 7.92 27.69 7.79
CA ASN A 333 7.28 28.80 7.09
C ASN A 333 8.24 29.92 6.65
N ASP A 334 9.44 29.56 6.21
CA ASP A 334 10.45 30.48 5.68
C ASP A 334 10.42 30.40 4.14
N ASP A 335 9.59 31.20 3.48
CA ASP A 335 9.38 31.08 2.02
C ASP A 335 10.51 31.73 1.21
N ASP A 336 11.20 32.73 1.81
CA ASP A 336 12.34 33.42 1.21
C ASP A 336 13.70 32.80 1.57
N GLN A 337 13.70 31.80 2.47
CA GLN A 337 14.84 30.98 2.87
C GLN A 337 15.98 31.81 3.49
N ASN A 338 15.61 32.84 4.28
CA ASN A 338 16.57 33.73 4.92
C ASN A 338 17.05 33.23 6.30
N GLY A 339 16.55 32.08 6.77
CA GLY A 339 16.84 31.53 8.09
C GLY A 339 15.97 32.13 9.20
N SER A 340 14.77 32.63 8.85
CA SER A 340 13.79 33.16 9.79
C SER A 340 12.39 32.86 9.30
N MET A 341 11.54 32.37 10.20
CA MET A 341 10.11 32.17 9.95
C MET A 341 9.41 33.46 9.47
N ASP A 342 8.62 33.36 8.40
CA ASP A 342 7.76 34.43 7.88
C ASP A 342 6.45 34.58 8.66
N GLY A 343 5.67 35.63 8.34
CA GLY A 343 4.38 35.91 8.98
C GLY A 343 3.29 34.86 8.73
N GLY A 344 3.46 33.99 7.73
CA GLY A 344 2.53 32.92 7.41
C GLY A 344 3.07 31.93 6.37
N PRO A 345 2.38 30.80 6.21
CA PRO A 345 2.78 29.78 5.25
C PRO A 345 2.55 30.21 3.80
N THR A 346 3.13 29.45 2.87
CA THR A 346 2.80 29.47 1.44
C THR A 346 2.47 28.06 0.96
N ALA A 347 2.30 27.89 -0.36
CA ALA A 347 2.19 26.57 -0.98
C ALA A 347 3.51 25.77 -0.93
N ARG A 348 4.65 26.39 -0.63
CA ARG A 348 5.99 25.77 -0.66
C ARG A 348 6.52 25.40 0.72
N THR A 349 6.00 26.03 1.77
CA THR A 349 6.52 25.88 3.13
C THR A 349 5.71 24.89 3.95
N LEU A 350 6.35 24.34 5.00
CA LEU A 350 5.73 23.45 5.96
C LEU A 350 6.06 23.90 7.39
N ASP A 351 5.25 23.45 8.35
CA ASP A 351 5.47 23.60 9.78
C ASP A 351 5.05 22.34 10.54
N ASN A 352 6.04 21.59 11.02
CA ASN A 352 5.89 20.27 11.64
C ASN A 352 5.01 19.30 10.83
N PRO A 353 5.34 19.00 9.56
CA PRO A 353 4.58 18.04 8.78
C PRO A 353 4.65 16.65 9.42
N THR A 354 3.55 15.91 9.44
CA THR A 354 3.52 14.58 10.08
C THR A 354 3.09 13.48 9.14
N GLY A 355 1.85 13.48 8.65
CA GLY A 355 1.30 12.41 7.80
C GLY A 355 1.71 12.61 6.36
N VAL A 356 2.17 11.55 5.69
CA VAL A 356 2.50 11.57 4.26
C VAL A 356 1.85 10.38 3.56
N TRP A 357 1.32 10.61 2.36
CA TRP A 357 0.78 9.55 1.50
C TRP A 357 1.13 9.82 0.03
N THR A 358 1.45 8.77 -0.72
CA THR A 358 1.63 8.85 -2.17
C THR A 358 1.17 7.57 -2.85
N ASP A 359 0.64 7.67 -4.08
CA ASP A 359 0.41 6.55 -5.01
C ASP A 359 1.54 6.44 -6.06
N GLY A 360 2.60 7.25 -5.94
CA GLY A 360 3.70 7.36 -6.89
C GLY A 360 3.44 8.38 -8.02
N VAL A 361 2.24 8.95 -8.07
CA VAL A 361 1.81 10.00 -9.00
C VAL A 361 1.39 11.27 -8.26
N LYS A 362 0.73 11.17 -7.11
CA LYS A 362 0.28 12.26 -6.25
C LYS A 362 0.99 12.17 -4.90
N LEU A 363 1.02 13.27 -4.18
CA LEU A 363 1.54 13.34 -2.80
C LEU A 363 0.59 14.18 -1.95
N ALA A 364 0.25 13.69 -0.76
CA ALA A 364 -0.51 14.44 0.24
C ALA A 364 0.29 14.50 1.55
N VAL A 365 0.33 15.68 2.17
CA VAL A 365 1.09 15.96 3.40
C VAL A 365 0.20 16.69 4.40
N ALA A 366 0.05 16.11 5.61
CA ALA A 366 -0.53 16.83 6.75
C ALA A 366 0.50 17.82 7.30
N ASP A 367 0.27 19.10 7.05
CA ASP A 367 1.07 20.22 7.51
C ASP A 367 0.52 20.69 8.87
N ARG A 368 0.83 19.90 9.89
CA ARG A 368 0.12 19.85 11.17
C ARG A 368 -0.01 21.21 11.84
N ALA A 369 1.09 21.94 12.03
CA ALA A 369 1.05 23.21 12.78
C ALA A 369 0.36 24.33 11.99
N ASN A 370 0.27 24.18 10.67
CA ASN A 370 -0.51 25.07 9.80
C ASN A 370 -1.99 24.64 9.65
N ASN A 371 -2.46 23.61 10.35
CA ASN A 371 -3.86 23.16 10.36
C ASN A 371 -4.42 22.87 8.95
N ARG A 372 -3.60 22.27 8.08
CA ARG A 372 -3.96 22.00 6.68
C ARG A 372 -3.39 20.69 6.18
N VAL A 373 -3.94 20.22 5.06
CA VAL A 373 -3.31 19.18 4.23
C VAL A 373 -2.98 19.81 2.89
N LEU A 374 -1.74 19.64 2.44
CA LEU A 374 -1.28 20.05 1.12
C LEU A 374 -1.23 18.85 0.18
N ILE A 375 -1.65 19.04 -1.07
CA ILE A 375 -1.64 18.00 -2.10
C ILE A 375 -0.91 18.51 -3.34
N TRP A 376 -0.01 17.68 -3.85
CA TRP A 376 0.57 17.79 -5.17
C TRP A 376 -0.14 16.79 -6.09
N SER A 377 -0.77 17.30 -7.14
CA SER A 377 -1.51 16.50 -8.13
C SER A 377 -0.59 15.73 -9.07
N GLU A 378 0.67 16.14 -9.16
CA GLU A 378 1.77 15.40 -9.78
C GLU A 378 2.94 15.26 -8.79
N PHE A 379 3.68 14.16 -8.88
CA PHE A 379 4.74 13.86 -7.94
C PHE A 379 5.88 14.88 -8.15
N PRO A 380 6.35 15.58 -7.11
CA PRO A 380 7.38 16.60 -7.26
C PRO A 380 8.67 16.05 -7.89
N THR A 381 9.22 16.78 -8.85
CA THR A 381 10.49 16.44 -9.52
C THR A 381 11.64 17.36 -9.13
N GLU A 382 11.36 18.43 -8.39
CA GLU A 382 12.33 19.39 -7.87
C GLU A 382 12.02 19.71 -6.39
N SER A 383 13.06 20.05 -5.62
CA SER A 383 12.89 20.52 -4.24
C SER A 383 12.08 21.82 -4.20
N PHE A 384 11.41 22.06 -3.07
CA PHE A 384 10.63 23.29 -2.83
C PHE A 384 9.49 23.56 -3.84
N THR A 385 9.03 22.51 -4.53
CA THR A 385 7.87 22.58 -5.44
C THR A 385 6.61 22.99 -4.66
N PRO A 386 5.86 24.02 -5.10
CA PRO A 386 4.61 24.41 -4.45
C PRO A 386 3.53 23.33 -4.59
N ALA A 387 2.70 23.16 -3.56
CA ALA A 387 1.51 22.32 -3.61
C ALA A 387 0.42 22.95 -4.51
N ASP A 388 -0.43 22.10 -5.09
CA ASP A 388 -1.50 22.50 -6.00
C ASP A 388 -2.82 22.78 -5.25
N ILE A 389 -3.09 21.99 -4.21
CA ILE A 389 -4.36 22.00 -3.48
C ILE A 389 -4.10 22.10 -1.97
N VAL A 390 -4.98 22.83 -1.27
CA VAL A 390 -5.02 22.91 0.19
C VAL A 390 -6.39 22.48 0.69
N LEU A 391 -6.41 21.63 1.72
CA LEU A 391 -7.62 21.26 2.46
C LEU A 391 -7.56 21.84 3.88
N GLY A 392 -8.74 22.13 4.45
CA GLY A 392 -8.87 22.65 5.82
C GLY A 392 -8.63 24.15 5.96
N GLN A 393 -8.29 24.85 4.88
CA GLN A 393 -8.04 26.29 4.83
C GLN A 393 -8.66 26.91 3.57
N PRO A 394 -9.03 28.20 3.60
CA PRO A 394 -9.57 28.89 2.43
C PRO A 394 -8.55 29.16 1.33
N ASP A 395 -7.25 29.17 1.66
CA ASP A 395 -6.16 29.47 0.74
C ASP A 395 -4.81 28.93 1.26
N MET A 396 -3.76 29.04 0.43
CA MET A 396 -2.40 28.55 0.71
C MET A 396 -1.63 29.34 1.79
N THR A 397 -2.21 30.42 2.32
CA THR A 397 -1.56 31.36 3.25
C THR A 397 -2.21 31.40 4.63
N SER A 398 -3.43 30.87 4.74
CA SER A 398 -4.18 30.71 5.99
C SER A 398 -3.71 29.49 6.78
N ARG A 399 -3.81 29.55 8.11
CA ARG A 399 -3.34 28.49 9.02
C ARG A 399 -4.21 28.28 10.25
N TRP A 400 -5.48 28.68 10.18
CA TRP A 400 -6.33 28.81 11.35
C TRP A 400 -6.89 27.46 11.78
N ALA A 401 -6.72 27.10 13.04
CA ALA A 401 -7.42 25.97 13.64
C ALA A 401 -8.94 26.19 13.60
N GLY A 402 -9.70 25.13 13.35
CA GLY A 402 -11.16 25.17 13.38
C GLY A 402 -11.81 23.80 13.35
N VAL A 403 -13.13 23.80 13.52
CA VAL A 403 -14.01 22.64 13.33
C VAL A 403 -15.03 23.00 12.25
N GLY A 404 -15.32 22.05 11.38
CA GLY A 404 -16.17 22.24 10.21
C GLY A 404 -15.81 21.25 9.10
N PRO A 405 -16.60 21.22 8.02
CA PRO A 405 -16.35 20.35 6.88
C PRO A 405 -15.09 20.76 6.08
N ASP A 406 -14.67 22.01 6.18
CA ASP A 406 -13.52 22.62 5.50
C ASP A 406 -12.46 23.16 6.47
N ARG A 407 -12.44 22.65 7.72
CA ARG A 407 -11.53 23.09 8.78
C ARG A 407 -10.89 21.91 9.50
N MET A 408 -9.66 22.11 9.95
CA MET A 408 -8.91 21.12 10.74
C MET A 408 -8.23 21.80 11.93
N GLN A 409 -7.82 21.02 12.92
CA GLN A 409 -6.96 21.42 14.02
C GLN A 409 -5.91 20.33 14.29
N ASN A 410 -4.65 20.65 14.01
CA ASN A 410 -3.51 19.72 14.08
C ASN A 410 -3.78 18.40 13.33
N PRO A 411 -4.05 18.40 12.01
CA PRO A 411 -4.16 17.15 11.26
C PRO A 411 -2.83 16.39 11.32
N VAL A 412 -2.88 15.07 11.56
CA VAL A 412 -1.66 14.28 11.81
C VAL A 412 -1.43 13.08 10.91
N GLY A 413 -2.49 12.44 10.44
CA GLY A 413 -2.43 11.24 9.60
C GLY A 413 -3.12 11.51 8.28
N VAL A 414 -2.55 10.98 7.20
CA VAL A 414 -3.12 11.03 5.85
C VAL A 414 -2.95 9.66 5.21
N THR A 415 -4.01 9.11 4.64
CA THR A 415 -3.93 7.92 3.79
C THR A 415 -5.00 7.98 2.70
N SER A 416 -4.83 7.21 1.63
CA SER A 416 -5.80 7.11 0.55
C SER A 416 -5.75 5.74 -0.09
N ASN A 417 -6.90 5.31 -0.61
CA ASN A 417 -7.06 4.09 -1.41
C ASN A 417 -7.05 4.37 -2.93
N GLY A 418 -6.83 5.61 -3.34
CA GLY A 418 -6.90 6.11 -4.72
C GLY A 418 -8.27 6.74 -5.07
N ASN A 419 -9.35 6.30 -4.42
CA ASN A 419 -10.72 6.79 -4.65
C ASN A 419 -11.27 7.62 -3.49
N GLN A 420 -10.63 7.58 -2.33
CA GLN A 420 -10.99 8.33 -1.13
C GLN A 420 -9.72 8.85 -0.44
N LEU A 421 -9.81 9.99 0.22
CA LEU A 421 -8.76 10.52 1.09
C LEU A 421 -9.27 10.51 2.54
N PHE A 422 -8.41 10.10 3.48
CA PHE A 422 -8.71 10.03 4.90
C PHE A 422 -7.69 10.85 5.68
N VAL A 423 -8.17 11.71 6.60
CA VAL A 423 -7.31 12.58 7.40
C VAL A 423 -7.68 12.51 8.88
N SER A 424 -6.71 12.18 9.73
CA SER A 424 -6.85 12.25 11.19
C SER A 424 -6.74 13.70 11.64
N ASP A 425 -7.85 14.28 12.09
CA ASP A 425 -7.96 15.64 12.59
C ASP A 425 -7.86 15.62 14.13
N LEU A 426 -6.61 15.52 14.61
CA LEU A 426 -6.26 15.02 15.95
C LEU A 426 -7.01 15.72 17.08
N ASP A 427 -6.96 17.05 17.13
CA ASP A 427 -7.52 17.82 18.24
C ASP A 427 -9.03 18.04 18.10
N ASN A 428 -9.59 17.68 16.95
CA ASN A 428 -11.03 17.58 16.74
C ASN A 428 -11.57 16.14 16.94
N TYR A 429 -10.70 15.21 17.35
CA TYR A 429 -11.09 13.85 17.77
C TYR A 429 -11.86 13.07 16.71
N ARG A 430 -11.45 13.24 15.45
CA ARG A 430 -12.18 12.71 14.29
C ARG A 430 -11.28 12.30 13.15
N VAL A 431 -11.82 11.50 12.24
CA VAL A 431 -11.25 11.28 10.91
C VAL A 431 -12.20 11.89 9.89
N LEU A 432 -11.67 12.78 9.04
CA LEU A 432 -12.37 13.35 7.89
C LEU A 432 -12.15 12.46 6.66
N VAL A 433 -13.20 12.26 5.88
CA VAL A 433 -13.19 11.41 4.69
C VAL A 433 -13.75 12.17 3.49
N TRP A 434 -13.02 12.12 2.38
CA TRP A 434 -13.48 12.59 1.07
C TRP A 434 -13.78 11.37 0.19
N ASN A 435 -15.02 11.25 -0.28
CA ASN A 435 -15.53 10.25 -1.23
C ASN A 435 -15.13 10.60 -2.68
N GLY A 436 -13.83 10.70 -2.88
CA GLY A 436 -13.18 11.15 -4.10
C GLY A 436 -11.84 11.74 -3.71
N PHE A 437 -10.75 11.32 -4.35
CA PHE A 437 -9.47 11.99 -4.13
C PHE A 437 -9.59 13.45 -4.59
N PRO A 438 -9.29 14.44 -3.73
CA PRO A 438 -9.52 15.85 -4.08
C PRO A 438 -8.70 16.33 -5.28
N ASP A 439 -9.37 16.95 -6.25
CA ASP A 439 -8.81 17.67 -7.40
C ASP A 439 -8.86 19.20 -7.24
N ALA A 440 -9.59 19.67 -6.22
CA ALA A 440 -9.63 21.05 -5.76
C ALA A 440 -9.95 21.09 -4.25
N ALA A 441 -9.82 22.27 -3.65
CA ALA A 441 -10.24 22.49 -2.27
C ALA A 441 -11.75 22.26 -2.15
N ARG A 442 -12.16 21.35 -1.26
CA ARG A 442 -13.57 21.02 -1.01
C ARG A 442 -13.80 20.47 0.40
N ASP A 443 -15.06 20.54 0.82
CA ASP A 443 -15.56 19.98 2.07
C ASP A 443 -15.36 18.46 2.13
N ALA A 444 -15.11 17.94 3.33
CA ALA A 444 -15.16 16.50 3.60
C ALA A 444 -16.61 15.99 3.52
N ASP A 445 -16.78 14.75 3.08
CA ASP A 445 -18.11 14.14 2.85
C ASP A 445 -18.60 13.35 4.08
N VAL A 446 -17.67 12.73 4.81
CA VAL A 446 -17.96 11.85 5.96
C VAL A 446 -17.02 12.15 7.12
N VAL A 447 -17.51 11.95 8.35
CA VAL A 447 -16.71 12.05 9.57
C VAL A 447 -16.89 10.84 10.48
N LEU A 448 -15.78 10.24 10.90
CA LEU A 448 -15.74 9.20 11.93
C LEU A 448 -15.34 9.81 13.28
N GLY A 449 -15.80 9.20 14.37
CA GLY A 449 -15.45 9.64 15.73
C GLY A 449 -16.30 10.78 16.28
N GLN A 450 -17.13 11.44 15.46
CA GLN A 450 -17.96 12.59 15.82
C GLN A 450 -19.32 12.53 15.13
N ALA A 451 -20.34 13.10 15.77
CA ALA A 451 -21.74 13.05 15.30
C ALA A 451 -22.02 13.86 14.03
N SER A 452 -21.20 14.86 13.73
CA SER A 452 -21.28 15.67 12.50
C SER A 452 -19.94 16.35 12.20
N LEU A 453 -19.82 16.95 11.01
CA LEU A 453 -18.64 17.68 10.56
C LEU A 453 -18.37 18.97 11.36
N GLU A 454 -19.31 19.39 12.20
CA GLU A 454 -19.20 20.56 13.08
C GLU A 454 -19.04 20.18 14.55
N ALA A 455 -19.17 18.89 14.88
CA ALA A 455 -19.08 18.40 16.25
C ALA A 455 -17.62 18.23 16.71
N ARG A 456 -17.40 18.51 18.00
CA ARG A 456 -16.13 18.28 18.71
C ARG A 456 -16.37 17.88 20.16
N GLU A 457 -16.96 16.71 20.35
CA GLU A 457 -17.19 16.13 21.67
C GLU A 457 -15.98 15.32 22.12
N TYR A 458 -15.43 15.67 23.28
CA TYR A 458 -14.42 14.85 23.94
C TYR A 458 -15.09 13.82 24.84
N VAL A 459 -14.84 12.54 24.56
CA VAL A 459 -15.14 11.45 25.48
C VAL A 459 -13.82 10.83 25.92
N GLY A 460 -13.65 10.78 27.25
CA GLY A 460 -12.39 10.37 27.88
C GLY A 460 -12.21 8.85 27.96
N ASP A 461 -13.30 8.10 27.81
CA ASP A 461 -13.31 6.64 27.78
C ASP A 461 -13.44 6.16 26.33
N ALA A 462 -13.01 4.92 26.10
CA ALA A 462 -13.18 4.25 24.83
C ALA A 462 -14.67 4.03 24.52
N ASP A 463 -15.06 4.31 23.28
CA ASP A 463 -16.44 4.24 22.79
C ASP A 463 -16.40 3.71 21.34
N PRO A 464 -17.35 2.85 20.91
CA PRO A 464 -17.35 2.29 19.55
C PRO A 464 -17.47 3.33 18.43
N GLN A 465 -18.12 4.47 18.67
CA GLN A 465 -18.39 5.52 17.68
C GLN A 465 -17.48 6.74 17.84
N ARG A 466 -16.67 6.81 18.91
CA ARG A 466 -15.80 7.95 19.20
C ARG A 466 -14.33 7.60 19.21
N LEU A 467 -13.56 8.61 18.83
CA LEU A 467 -12.10 8.59 18.86
C LEU A 467 -11.65 9.64 19.86
N THR A 468 -10.54 9.43 20.56
CA THR A 468 -10.02 10.38 21.56
C THR A 468 -8.76 11.07 21.07
N THR A 469 -7.90 10.37 20.31
CA THR A 469 -6.77 10.98 19.61
C THR A 469 -6.43 10.14 18.38
N PRO A 470 -7.21 10.25 17.28
CA PRO A 470 -6.90 9.55 16.05
C PRO A 470 -5.58 10.05 15.49
N PHE A 471 -4.66 9.14 15.18
CA PHE A 471 -3.32 9.48 14.73
C PHE A 471 -2.99 8.77 13.41
N GLY A 472 -2.38 7.59 13.46
CA GLY A 472 -2.09 6.77 12.30
C GLY A 472 -3.35 6.30 11.58
N LEU A 473 -3.28 6.25 10.25
CA LEU A 473 -4.33 5.73 9.37
C LEU A 473 -3.73 4.72 8.40
N TYR A 474 -4.43 3.63 8.15
CA TYR A 474 -4.05 2.64 7.15
C TYR A 474 -5.30 2.07 6.48
N PHE A 475 -5.33 2.07 5.15
CA PHE A 475 -6.41 1.44 4.38
C PHE A 475 -5.95 0.09 3.83
N HIS A 476 -6.81 -0.93 3.97
CA HIS A 476 -6.59 -2.24 3.36
C HIS A 476 -7.92 -2.94 3.11
N ASP A 477 -8.14 -3.40 1.88
CA ASP A 477 -9.27 -4.25 1.48
C ASP A 477 -10.64 -3.76 1.97
N GLY A 478 -10.94 -2.49 1.67
CA GLY A 478 -12.19 -1.82 2.04
C GLY A 478 -12.26 -1.36 3.49
N LYS A 479 -11.21 -1.60 4.30
CA LYS A 479 -11.19 -1.28 5.73
C LYS A 479 -10.26 -0.12 6.02
N LEU A 480 -10.69 0.78 6.89
CA LEU A 480 -9.87 1.83 7.46
C LEU A 480 -9.49 1.47 8.90
N LEU A 481 -8.19 1.31 9.13
CA LEU A 481 -7.60 1.13 10.46
C LEU A 481 -7.17 2.49 10.99
N VAL A 482 -7.66 2.84 12.19
CA VAL A 482 -7.42 4.13 12.85
C VAL A 482 -6.75 3.89 14.19
N SER A 483 -5.56 4.45 14.38
CA SER A 483 -4.86 4.40 15.66
C SER A 483 -5.45 5.44 16.63
N ASP A 484 -6.19 4.97 17.63
CA ASP A 484 -6.82 5.83 18.64
C ASP A 484 -5.90 5.92 19.87
N ARG A 485 -4.89 6.78 19.74
CA ARG A 485 -3.65 6.74 20.53
C ARG A 485 -3.86 6.70 22.04
N ARG A 486 -4.74 7.55 22.60
CA ARG A 486 -4.99 7.64 24.05
C ARG A 486 -5.77 6.45 24.59
N ASN A 487 -6.61 5.83 23.78
CA ASN A 487 -7.35 4.62 24.13
C ASN A 487 -6.56 3.35 23.81
N ASN A 488 -5.25 3.45 23.51
CA ASN A 488 -4.35 2.31 23.37
C ASN A 488 -4.90 1.21 22.45
N ARG A 489 -5.47 1.60 21.30
CA ARG A 489 -6.19 0.69 20.41
C ARG A 489 -6.07 1.09 18.95
N ILE A 490 -6.23 0.13 18.05
CA ILE A 490 -6.54 0.37 16.64
C ILE A 490 -8.01 0.01 16.42
N VAL A 491 -8.79 0.94 15.90
CA VAL A 491 -10.20 0.73 15.55
C VAL A 491 -10.30 0.51 14.05
N VAL A 492 -11.04 -0.52 13.64
CA VAL A 492 -11.30 -0.82 12.23
C VAL A 492 -12.71 -0.37 11.88
N PHE A 493 -12.84 0.33 10.75
CA PHE A 493 -14.11 0.74 10.14
C PHE A 493 -14.20 0.11 8.75
N GLU A 494 -15.39 -0.31 8.32
CA GLU A 494 -15.60 -1.02 7.05
C GLU A 494 -17.00 -0.83 6.47
#